data_AF-A0A915MHZ2-F1
#
_entry.id   AF-A0A915MHZ2-F1
#
_cell.length_a   1.000
_cell.length_b   1.000
_cell.length_c   1.000
_cell.angle_alpha   90.00
_cell.angle_beta   90.00
_cell.angle_gamma   90.00
#
_symmetry.space_group_name_H-M   'P 1'
#
loop_
_entity.id
_entity.type
_entity.pdbx_description
1 polymer ?
#
loop_
_entity_poly.entity_id
_entity_poly.type
_entity_poly.pdbx_seq_one_letter_code
_entity_poly.pdbx_strand_id
1 'polypeptide(L)'
;MLAILRAMFHLHIDYGDPERLKDSQLVFATIHANREELTDELVDAMQRLWHDEGVQECFRRSNEYQIDDSAKYFLDNLARLGAHNYLPTEQDLLRTRIKTSGITEVLFELKGLTFRVIDVGGQRSERKKV
;
A
#
# COMPACT_ATOMS: atom_id res chain seq x y z
N MET A 1 5.63 0.98 -2.04
CA MET A 1 7.03 1.37 -2.31
C MET A 1 8.01 0.88 -1.24
N LEU A 2 8.04 1.45 -0.02
CA LEU A 2 9.07 1.17 1.01
C LEU A 2 9.38 -0.32 1.27
N ALA A 3 8.35 -1.19 1.31
CA ALA A 3 8.54 -2.64 1.48
C ALA A 3 9.37 -3.26 0.35
N ILE A 4 9.16 -2.83 -0.90
CA ILE A 4 9.89 -3.27 -2.10
C ILE A 4 11.34 -2.79 -2.02
N LEU A 5 11.58 -1.51 -1.71
CA LEU A 5 12.93 -0.96 -1.58
C LEU A 5 13.75 -1.66 -0.48
N ARG A 6 13.11 -2.00 0.64
CA ARG A 6 13.74 -2.83 1.69
C ARG A 6 14.00 -4.25 1.21
N ALA A 7 13.08 -4.86 0.48
CA ALA A 7 13.25 -6.20 -0.06
C ALA A 7 14.38 -6.26 -1.11
N MET A 8 14.54 -5.25 -1.97
CA MET A 8 15.65 -5.17 -2.94
C MET A 8 17.02 -5.32 -2.26
N PHE A 9 17.23 -4.64 -1.13
CA PHE A 9 18.46 -4.77 -0.35
C PHE A 9 18.67 -6.20 0.20
N HIS A 10 17.64 -6.84 0.74
CA HIS A 10 17.74 -8.19 1.32
C HIS A 10 17.82 -9.31 0.26
N LEU A 11 17.25 -9.09 -0.91
CA LEU A 11 17.25 -10.03 -2.03
C LEU A 11 18.41 -9.78 -3.02
N HIS A 12 19.27 -8.80 -2.73
CA HIS A 12 20.39 -8.35 -3.56
C HIS A 12 19.98 -8.06 -5.02
N ILE A 13 18.92 -7.27 -5.17
CA ILE A 13 18.41 -6.81 -6.47
C ILE A 13 18.83 -5.35 -6.67
N ASP A 14 19.68 -5.10 -7.65
CA ASP A 14 20.07 -3.76 -8.08
C ASP A 14 18.94 -3.04 -8.85
N TYR A 15 19.01 -1.71 -8.95
CA TYR A 15 18.13 -0.94 -9.83
C TYR A 15 18.50 -1.16 -11.31
N GLY A 16 17.51 -1.10 -12.20
CA GLY A 16 17.74 -1.08 -13.64
C GLY A 16 18.43 0.21 -14.10
N ASP A 17 18.04 1.35 -13.52
CA ASP A 17 18.71 2.64 -13.67
C ASP A 17 19.37 3.08 -12.34
N PRO A 18 20.71 3.19 -12.26
CA PRO A 18 21.42 3.67 -11.06
C PRO A 18 20.95 5.03 -10.52
N GLU A 19 20.38 5.90 -11.35
CA GLU A 19 19.84 7.19 -10.91
C GLU A 19 18.62 7.04 -9.99
N ARG A 20 17.92 5.89 -10.01
CA ARG A 20 16.84 5.55 -9.05
C ARG A 20 17.31 5.50 -7.60
N LEU A 21 18.62 5.42 -7.35
CA LEU A 21 19.17 5.54 -5.99
C LEU A 21 18.71 6.85 -5.33
N LYS A 22 18.68 7.97 -6.08
CA LYS A 22 18.22 9.29 -5.58
C LYS A 22 16.73 9.27 -5.23
N ASP A 23 15.91 8.68 -6.10
CA ASP A 23 14.46 8.52 -5.86
C ASP A 23 14.19 7.66 -4.61
N SER A 24 14.96 6.57 -4.42
CA SER A 24 14.82 5.73 -3.22
C SER A 24 15.21 6.47 -1.94
N GLN A 25 16.27 7.28 -1.97
CA GLN A 25 16.70 8.12 -0.86
C GLN A 25 15.61 9.13 -0.47
N LEU A 26 14.92 9.76 -1.43
CA LEU A 26 13.80 10.65 -1.16
C LEU A 26 12.64 9.92 -0.47
N VAL A 27 12.28 8.72 -0.92
CA VAL A 27 11.25 7.89 -0.27
C VAL A 27 11.63 7.53 1.16
N PHE A 28 12.88 7.12 1.41
CA PHE A 28 13.36 6.84 2.77
C PHE A 28 13.38 8.09 3.66
N ALA A 29 13.81 9.24 3.14
CA ALA A 29 13.88 10.50 3.87
C ALA A 29 12.49 11.02 4.27
N THR A 30 11.51 10.94 3.37
CA THR A 30 10.11 11.34 3.64
C THR A 30 9.51 10.54 4.80
N ILE A 31 9.69 9.21 4.76
CA ILE A 31 9.20 8.31 5.83
C ILE A 31 9.94 8.58 7.14
N HIS A 32 11.26 8.79 7.11
CA HIS A 32 12.03 9.09 8.33
C HIS A 32 11.63 10.44 8.96
N ALA A 33 11.28 11.44 8.13
CA ALA A 33 10.76 12.73 8.56
C ALA A 33 9.28 12.68 9.01
N ASN A 34 8.63 11.50 8.95
CA ASN A 34 7.20 11.30 9.23
C ASN A 34 6.29 12.30 8.49
N ARG A 35 6.60 12.58 7.22
CA ARG A 35 5.75 13.41 6.36
C ARG A 35 4.67 12.55 5.71
N GLU A 36 3.43 12.96 5.88
CA GLU A 36 2.25 12.28 5.32
C GLU A 36 1.81 12.88 3.96
N GLU A 37 2.36 14.04 3.59
CA GLU A 37 2.06 14.73 2.33
C GLU A 37 2.73 14.04 1.12
N LEU A 38 1.92 13.72 0.11
CA LEU A 38 2.38 13.30 -1.22
C LEU A 38 2.73 14.55 -2.05
N THR A 39 3.98 15.00 -1.98
CA THR A 39 4.46 16.07 -2.87
C THR A 39 4.62 15.58 -4.30
N ASP A 40 4.49 16.46 -5.30
CA ASP A 40 4.68 16.13 -6.71
C ASP A 40 6.04 15.44 -6.96
N GLU A 41 7.12 15.95 -6.34
CA GLU A 41 8.47 15.37 -6.41
C GLU A 41 8.52 13.91 -5.90
N LEU A 42 7.83 13.62 -4.79
CA LEU A 42 7.76 12.28 -4.20
C LEU A 42 6.91 11.34 -5.07
N VAL A 43 5.79 11.84 -5.60
CA VAL A 43 4.92 11.10 -6.51
C VAL A 43 5.67 10.71 -7.77
N ASP A 44 6.40 11.64 -8.38
CA ASP A 44 7.23 11.41 -9.55
C ASP A 44 8.41 10.45 -9.27
N ALA A 45 9.05 10.57 -8.10
CA ALA A 45 10.09 9.64 -7.67
C ALA A 45 9.54 8.22 -7.48
N MET A 46 8.37 8.09 -6.85
CA MET A 46 7.68 6.80 -6.70
C MET A 46 7.23 6.22 -8.06
N GLN A 47 6.83 7.05 -9.02
CA GLN A 47 6.52 6.61 -10.38
C GLN A 47 7.77 6.12 -11.12
N ARG A 48 8.88 6.87 -11.09
CA ARG A 48 10.15 6.45 -11.69
C ARG A 48 10.66 5.13 -11.10
N LEU A 49 10.60 5.00 -9.78
CA LEU A 49 10.90 3.75 -9.09
C LEU A 49 9.96 2.63 -9.53
N TRP A 50 8.65 2.88 -9.64
CA TRP A 50 7.71 1.83 -10.03
C TRP A 50 7.95 1.28 -11.45
N HIS A 51 8.48 2.09 -12.36
CA HIS A 51 8.84 1.67 -13.72
C HIS A 51 10.27 1.10 -13.85
N ASP A 52 11.05 1.04 -12.76
CA ASP A 52 12.39 0.45 -12.78
C ASP A 52 12.34 -1.08 -12.84
N GLU A 53 13.19 -1.68 -13.68
CA GLU A 53 13.21 -3.14 -13.91
C GLU A 53 13.56 -3.94 -12.65
N GLY A 54 14.48 -3.43 -11.82
CA GLY A 54 14.87 -4.05 -10.55
C GLY A 54 13.76 -3.97 -9.50
N VAL A 55 13.04 -2.84 -9.45
CA VAL A 55 11.85 -2.69 -8.60
C VAL A 55 10.73 -3.64 -9.05
N GLN A 56 10.53 -3.83 -10.36
CA GLN A 56 9.56 -4.78 -10.92
C GLN A 56 9.96 -6.25 -10.68
N GLU A 57 11.24 -6.62 -10.78
CA GLU A 57 11.75 -7.95 -10.37
C GLU A 57 11.48 -8.21 -8.90
N CYS A 58 11.84 -7.27 -8.03
CA CYS A 58 11.58 -7.38 -6.61
C CYS A 58 10.07 -7.53 -6.31
N PHE A 59 9.21 -6.77 -6.99
CA PHE A 59 7.77 -6.90 -6.85
C PHE A 59 7.21 -8.25 -7.35
N ARG A 60 7.76 -8.83 -8.42
CA ARG A 60 7.41 -10.19 -8.86
C ARG A 60 7.74 -11.26 -7.81
N ARG A 61 8.73 -11.00 -6.95
CA ARG A 61 9.14 -11.83 -5.80
C ARG A 61 8.44 -11.43 -4.48
N SER A 62 7.32 -10.72 -4.55
CA SER A 62 6.55 -10.25 -3.38
C SER A 62 6.10 -11.35 -2.42
N ASN A 63 6.02 -12.61 -2.86
CA ASN A 63 5.76 -13.77 -1.99
C ASN A 63 6.91 -14.07 -0.99
N GLU A 64 8.10 -13.48 -1.15
CA GLU A 64 9.25 -13.67 -0.27
C GLU A 64 9.28 -12.68 0.92
N TYR A 65 8.40 -11.67 0.92
CA TYR A 65 8.34 -10.66 1.98
C TYR A 65 6.90 -10.22 2.27
N GLN A 66 6.72 -9.31 3.23
CA GLN A 66 5.39 -8.78 3.56
C GLN A 66 5.15 -7.48 2.77
N ILE A 67 4.15 -7.52 1.89
CA ILE A 67 3.62 -6.36 1.17
C ILE A 67 2.08 -6.39 1.25
N ASP A 68 1.46 -5.28 0.89
CA ASP A 68 -0.01 -5.21 0.81
C ASP A 68 -0.51 -5.73 -0.55
N ASP A 69 -1.61 -6.49 -0.54
CA ASP A 69 -2.21 -7.05 -1.77
C ASP A 69 -2.69 -5.95 -2.73
N SER A 70 -3.09 -4.78 -2.21
CA SER A 70 -3.46 -3.62 -3.00
C SER A 70 -2.26 -2.78 -3.47
N ALA A 71 -1.02 -3.14 -3.12
CA ALA A 71 0.16 -2.34 -3.45
C ALA A 71 0.30 -2.08 -4.97
N LYS A 72 0.04 -3.10 -5.81
CA LYS A 72 0.08 -2.91 -7.27
C LYS A 72 -0.93 -1.86 -7.73
N TYR A 73 -2.18 -1.99 -7.25
CA TYR A 73 -3.27 -1.08 -7.60
C TYR A 73 -2.92 0.38 -7.31
N PHE A 74 -2.41 0.67 -6.11
CA PHE A 74 -2.02 2.03 -5.74
C PHE A 74 -0.77 2.52 -6.50
N LEU A 75 0.23 1.66 -6.72
CA LEU A 75 1.45 2.04 -7.45
C LEU A 75 1.20 2.29 -8.94
N ASP A 76 0.33 1.51 -9.58
CA ASP A 76 -0.14 1.74 -10.96
C ASP A 76 -0.92 3.07 -11.11
N ASN A 77 -1.48 3.60 -10.02
CA ASN A 77 -2.36 4.77 -10.02
C ASN A 77 -1.73 6.05 -9.44
N LEU A 78 -0.41 6.08 -9.17
CA LEU A 78 0.26 7.18 -8.45
C LEU A 78 -0.06 8.57 -8.99
N ALA A 79 -0.10 8.76 -10.32
CA ALA A 79 -0.42 10.06 -10.93
C ALA A 79 -1.83 10.57 -10.58
N ARG A 80 -2.81 9.66 -10.41
CA ARG A 80 -4.18 10.00 -10.01
C ARG A 80 -4.30 10.23 -8.51
N LEU A 81 -3.57 9.46 -7.71
CA LEU A 81 -3.59 9.50 -6.24
C LEU A 81 -2.82 10.70 -5.67
N GLY A 82 -1.77 11.14 -6.37
CA GLY A 82 -0.96 12.30 -6.02
C GLY A 82 -1.48 13.64 -6.56
N ALA A 83 -2.59 13.64 -7.30
CA ALA A 83 -3.15 14.87 -7.85
C ALA A 83 -3.70 15.79 -6.74
N HIS A 84 -3.43 17.10 -6.81
CA HIS A 84 -3.91 18.11 -5.85
C HIS A 84 -5.43 18.15 -5.64
N ASN A 85 -6.20 17.63 -6.60
CA ASN A 85 -7.66 17.51 -6.55
C ASN A 85 -8.15 16.06 -6.45
N TYR A 86 -7.31 15.14 -5.97
CA TYR A 86 -7.65 13.73 -5.79
C TYR A 86 -8.89 13.56 -4.89
N LEU A 87 -9.87 12.82 -5.39
CA LEU A 87 -11.01 12.32 -4.64
C LEU A 87 -10.98 10.78 -4.69
N PRO A 88 -11.01 10.08 -3.54
CA PRO A 88 -11.06 8.63 -3.50
C PRO A 88 -12.26 8.07 -4.26
N THR A 89 -12.00 7.13 -5.17
CA THR A 89 -13.04 6.33 -5.81
C THR A 89 -13.52 5.23 -4.85
N GLU A 90 -14.70 4.66 -5.11
CA GLU A 90 -15.16 3.46 -4.40
C GLU A 90 -14.11 2.32 -4.47
N GLN A 91 -13.40 2.21 -5.59
CA GLN A 91 -12.36 1.21 -5.77
C GLN A 91 -11.12 1.49 -4.89
N ASP A 92 -10.77 2.76 -4.64
CA ASP A 92 -9.71 3.14 -3.69
C ASP A 92 -10.13 2.81 -2.25
N LEU A 93 -11.37 3.14 -1.88
CA LEU A 93 -11.93 2.85 -0.56
C LEU A 93 -11.94 1.33 -0.28
N LEU A 94 -12.42 0.52 -1.23
CA LEU A 94 -12.44 -0.95 -1.13
C LEU A 94 -11.05 -1.60 -1.13
N ARG A 95 -10.02 -0.92 -1.67
CA ARG A 95 -8.63 -1.39 -1.69
C ARG A 95 -7.82 -0.91 -0.49
N THR A 96 -8.29 0.11 0.22
CA THR A 96 -7.59 0.70 1.36
C THR A 96 -7.66 -0.24 2.55
N ARG A 97 -6.50 -0.75 2.99
CA ARG A 97 -6.43 -1.65 4.14
C ARG A 97 -6.47 -0.88 5.45
N ILE A 98 -7.67 -0.75 6.01
CA ILE A 98 -7.85 -0.41 7.41
C ILE A 98 -7.83 -1.72 8.22
N LYS A 99 -7.04 -1.75 9.30
CA LYS A 99 -6.98 -2.92 10.19
C LYS A 99 -8.24 -2.95 11.06
N THR A 100 -9.16 -3.88 10.81
CA THR A 100 -10.27 -4.16 11.73
C THR A 100 -9.72 -4.51 13.12
N SER A 101 -10.19 -3.78 14.13
CA SER A 101 -9.94 -4.01 15.56
C SER A 101 -11.28 -4.17 16.30
N GLY A 102 -11.32 -5.05 17.30
CA GLY A 102 -12.56 -5.34 18.00
C GLY A 102 -13.63 -5.98 17.10
N ILE A 103 -14.89 -5.55 17.28
CA ILE A 103 -16.08 -6.09 16.62
C ILE A 103 -16.92 -4.93 16.09
N THR A 104 -17.28 -4.96 14.82
CA THR A 104 -18.20 -4.00 14.18
C THR A 104 -19.44 -4.72 13.69
N GLU A 105 -20.61 -4.11 13.89
CA GLU A 105 -21.90 -4.66 13.45
C GLU A 105 -22.57 -3.72 12.43
N VAL A 106 -23.04 -4.29 11.33
CA VAL A 106 -23.84 -3.60 10.32
C VAL A 106 -25.16 -4.34 10.16
N LEU A 107 -26.26 -3.63 10.40
CA LEU A 107 -27.63 -4.08 10.16
C LEU A 107 -28.16 -3.42 8.88
N PHE A 108 -28.70 -4.20 7.95
CA PHE A 108 -29.36 -3.67 6.75
C PHE A 108 -30.53 -4.56 6.34
N GLU A 109 -31.53 -3.98 5.67
CA GLU A 109 -32.64 -4.73 5.11
C GLU A 109 -32.46 -4.96 3.61
N LEU A 110 -32.75 -6.19 3.16
CA LEU A 110 -32.75 -6.55 1.75
C LEU A 110 -33.93 -7.48 1.46
N LYS A 111 -34.85 -7.03 0.58
CA LYS A 111 -36.07 -7.77 0.20
C LYS A 111 -36.96 -8.16 1.40
N GLY A 112 -37.05 -7.30 2.41
CA GLY A 112 -37.85 -7.54 3.63
C GLY A 112 -37.20 -8.49 4.65
N LEU A 113 -35.93 -8.86 4.46
CA LEU A 113 -35.13 -9.61 5.42
C LEU A 113 -34.08 -8.68 6.05
N THR A 114 -34.01 -8.66 7.37
CA THR A 114 -32.93 -7.97 8.11
C THR A 114 -31.68 -8.85 8.15
N PHE A 115 -30.60 -8.37 7.55
CA PHE A 115 -29.27 -8.98 7.61
C PHE A 115 -28.44 -8.33 8.71
N ARG A 116 -27.71 -9.15 9.46
CA ARG A 116 -26.74 -8.74 10.48
C ARG A 116 -25.36 -9.23 10.06
N VAL A 117 -24.49 -8.31 9.65
CA VAL A 117 -23.09 -8.60 9.34
C VAL A 117 -22.25 -8.19 10.54
N ILE A 118 -21.38 -9.09 10.98
CA ILE A 118 -20.45 -8.85 12.09
C ILE A 118 -19.03 -8.99 11.52
N ASP A 119 -18.30 -7.87 11.46
CA ASP A 119 -16.87 -7.87 11.15
C ASP A 119 -16.07 -7.98 12.45
N VAL A 120 -14.98 -8.75 12.42
CA VAL A 120 -14.17 -9.07 13.60
C VAL A 120 -12.68 -9.03 13.25
N GLY A 121 -11.88 -8.44 14.14
CA GLY A 121 -10.43 -8.40 13.98
C GLY A 121 -9.82 -9.80 13.82
N GLY A 122 -9.27 -10.11 12.64
CA GLY A 122 -8.75 -11.46 12.33
C GLY A 122 -7.40 -11.81 12.98
N GLN A 123 -6.69 -10.82 13.55
CA GLN A 123 -5.34 -10.98 14.08
C GLN A 123 -5.29 -11.81 15.38
N ARG A 124 -4.13 -12.42 15.64
CA ARG A 124 -3.92 -13.33 16.78
C ARG A 124 -4.08 -12.66 18.16
N SER A 125 -4.01 -11.33 18.24
CA SER A 125 -4.30 -10.52 19.45
C SER A 125 -5.78 -10.39 19.75
N GLU A 126 -6.62 -10.32 18.70
CA GLU A 126 -8.07 -10.08 18.80
C GLU A 126 -8.84 -11.37 19.08
N ARG A 127 -8.25 -12.52 18.72
CA ARG A 127 -8.80 -13.84 19.06
C ARG A 127 -8.65 -14.08 20.56
N LYS A 128 -9.76 -14.32 21.26
CA LYS A 128 -9.73 -14.77 22.66
C LYS A 128 -8.77 -15.95 22.80
N LYS A 129 -7.79 -15.82 23.69
CA LYS A 129 -7.06 -16.97 24.23
C LYS A 129 -8.06 -17.77 25.05
N VAL A 130 -8.33 -19.00 24.61
CA VAL A 130 -9.05 -20.03 25.36
C VAL A 130 -8.05 -20.75 26.25
#